data_AF-A0A942ETY1-F1
#
_entry.id   AF-A0A942ETY1-F1
#
_cell.length_a   1.000
_cell.length_b   1.000
_cell.length_c   1.000
_cell.angle_alpha   90.00
_cell.angle_beta   90.00
_cell.angle_gamma   90.00
#
_symmetry.space_group_name_H-M   'P 1'
#
loop_
_entity.id
_entity.type
_entity.pdbx_description
1 polymer ?
#
loop_
_entity_poly.entity_id
_entity_poly.type
_entity_poly.pdbx_seq_one_letter_code
_entity_poly.pdbx_strand_id
1 'polypeptide(L)'
;MEKKDIIEKLESLDLPELDAPAHRQNLRRALLSSGCLQKRQGGALSAPFRRFRRVISMKSKLIVIVPALVLLFAVAGVIPFFTGEQTSAYLTLQVNPSLQLALDKNNTVIGIEGLNEDGSKLLAKLDVADADLKKALGGIIDALVSEGFLVRDAEVVIALRPANDPEADGLSDLGDVADVAGEAAEDALAASGMAANVVSVVISNELYEAASAKGLLPEDYADLIEAGISPKSVEALLVLIGESKNAGVEPEKLHEEFETIVAAAIDMAEAGIAESVIVDALKGALKADPGLEELTTITAALIDMHEAGISSENYPALLNLDKELGLDKEKFLEEFSTITAALIDMHEAGIAGNVAMATLREAIKADIGLEELTTIVSAMIDIKEDGLSEADALAKLKEAIKADPTLDTFDDVIEGKADDRQTGDSSKDEDDEPATDGKDVKREDADDAEDDKRSGDKPTQPTPAAPAVEDNNEEVGDTEIENEARE
;
A
#
# COMPACT_ATOMS: atom_id res chain seq x y z
N MET A 1 33.64 40.32 30.72
CA MET A 1 33.25 40.42 29.31
C MET A 1 31.75 40.44 29.29
N GLU A 2 31.15 41.59 29.02
CA GLU A 2 29.69 41.74 29.01
C GLU A 2 29.09 41.16 27.73
N LYS A 3 27.77 40.96 27.72
CA LYS A 3 27.05 40.46 26.53
C LYS A 3 27.28 41.35 25.30
N LYS A 4 27.55 42.64 25.50
CA LYS A 4 27.86 43.61 24.45
C LYS A 4 29.21 43.34 23.78
N ASP A 5 30.27 43.11 24.57
CA ASP A 5 31.62 42.76 24.09
C ASP A 5 31.65 41.49 23.21
N ILE A 6 30.70 40.57 23.43
CA ILE A 6 30.57 39.32 22.66
C ILE A 6 29.94 39.61 21.29
N ILE A 7 28.88 40.42 21.26
CA ILE A 7 28.19 40.84 20.03
C ILE A 7 29.13 41.65 19.13
N GLU A 8 29.82 42.65 19.71
CA GLU A 8 30.75 43.52 18.97
C GLU A 8 31.94 42.74 18.37
N LYS A 9 32.36 41.63 19.01
CA LYS A 9 33.34 40.70 18.40
C LYS A 9 32.74 39.82 17.31
N LEU A 10 31.52 39.29 17.48
CA LEU A 10 30.85 38.49 16.46
C LEU A 10 30.55 39.30 15.19
N GLU A 11 30.20 40.58 15.33
CA GLU A 11 30.00 41.51 14.21
C GLU A 11 31.32 41.93 13.52
N SER A 12 32.47 41.67 14.15
CA SER A 12 33.81 41.95 13.59
C SER A 12 34.46 40.77 12.85
N LEU A 13 33.80 39.61 12.78
CA LEU A 13 34.30 38.40 12.12
C LEU A 13 33.88 38.35 10.64
N ASP A 14 34.70 38.92 9.76
CA ASP A 14 34.63 38.64 8.32
C ASP A 14 34.97 37.15 8.08
N LEU A 15 33.93 36.34 7.85
CA LEU A 15 34.06 34.96 7.41
C LEU A 15 34.19 34.93 5.87
N PRO A 16 35.12 34.14 5.30
CA PRO A 16 35.27 34.06 3.85
C PRO A 16 34.02 33.44 3.21
N GLU A 17 33.58 34.00 2.08
CA GLU A 17 32.55 33.37 1.25
C GLU A 17 33.10 32.07 0.64
N LEU A 18 32.71 30.92 1.20
CA LEU A 18 32.78 29.65 0.48
C LEU A 18 31.75 29.69 -0.65
N ASP A 19 32.23 29.66 -1.89
CA ASP A 19 31.37 29.54 -3.07
C ASP A 19 30.80 28.12 -3.12
N ALA A 20 29.56 27.97 -2.64
CA ALA A 20 28.93 26.66 -2.46
C ALA A 20 28.58 26.02 -3.82
N PRO A 21 28.68 24.68 -3.96
CA PRO A 21 28.35 23.97 -5.20
C PRO A 21 26.98 24.34 -5.77
N ALA A 22 26.87 24.32 -7.10
CA ALA A 22 25.68 24.80 -7.81
C ALA A 22 24.37 24.14 -7.36
N HIS A 23 24.39 22.85 -6.98
CA HIS A 23 23.23 22.17 -6.41
C HIS A 23 22.76 22.84 -5.10
N ARG A 24 23.67 23.23 -4.18
CA ARG A 24 23.30 23.94 -2.93
C ARG A 24 22.82 25.35 -3.21
N GLN A 25 23.34 26.03 -4.23
CA GLN A 25 22.81 27.32 -4.66
C GLN A 25 21.40 27.20 -5.24
N ASN A 26 21.13 26.16 -6.03
CA ASN A 26 19.82 25.92 -6.65
C ASN A 26 18.79 25.45 -5.63
N LEU A 27 19.14 24.53 -4.72
CA LEU A 27 18.31 24.16 -3.57
C LEU A 27 17.99 25.38 -2.71
N ARG A 28 18.98 26.22 -2.39
CA ARG A 28 18.76 27.48 -1.65
C ARG A 28 17.84 28.46 -2.40
N ARG A 29 17.89 28.51 -3.74
CA ARG A 29 16.93 29.29 -4.56
C ARG A 29 15.53 28.69 -4.50
N ALA A 30 15.39 27.36 -4.66
CA ALA A 30 14.13 26.64 -4.60
C ALA A 30 13.42 26.78 -3.24
N LEU A 31 14.16 26.64 -2.14
CA LEU A 31 13.66 26.84 -0.77
C LEU A 31 13.28 28.30 -0.47
N LEU A 32 13.95 29.27 -1.11
CA LEU A 32 13.55 30.68 -1.06
C LEU A 32 12.30 30.98 -1.91
N SER A 33 12.07 30.27 -3.02
CA SER A 33 10.89 30.46 -3.88
C SER A 33 9.64 29.71 -3.41
N SER A 34 9.79 28.56 -2.75
CA SER A 34 8.70 27.83 -2.08
C SER A 34 8.27 28.47 -0.75
N GLY A 35 9.04 29.45 -0.25
CA GLY A 35 8.71 30.23 0.94
C GLY A 35 9.05 29.58 2.28
N CYS A 36 9.52 28.33 2.29
CA CYS A 36 9.97 27.64 3.51
C CYS A 36 11.18 28.32 4.16
N LEU A 37 12.03 29.01 3.40
CA LEU A 37 13.05 29.93 3.93
C LEU A 37 12.57 31.39 3.91
N GLN A 38 11.95 31.86 4.99
CA GLN A 38 11.70 33.30 5.16
C GLN A 38 13.00 34.06 5.46
N LYS A 39 13.35 35.01 4.59
CA LYS A 39 14.49 35.92 4.77
C LYS A 39 14.21 36.88 5.94
N ARG A 40 14.88 36.67 7.10
CA ARG A 40 14.76 37.54 8.28
C ARG A 40 14.98 39.02 7.93
N GLN A 41 13.94 39.82 8.11
CA GLN A 41 14.00 41.28 8.27
C GLN A 41 13.10 41.69 9.44
N GLY A 42 13.49 42.71 10.20
CA GLY A 42 12.60 43.47 11.10
C GLY A 42 12.14 42.78 12.40
N GLY A 43 12.10 41.46 12.50
CA GLY A 43 11.86 40.75 13.77
C GLY A 43 10.41 40.74 14.28
N ALA A 44 9.41 40.71 13.40
CA ALA A 44 8.01 40.50 13.75
C ALA A 44 7.34 39.50 12.80
N LEU A 45 6.45 38.63 13.32
CA LEU A 45 5.59 37.78 12.49
C LEU A 45 4.35 38.56 12.05
N SER A 46 3.99 38.46 10.78
CA SER A 46 2.70 38.92 10.24
C SER A 46 1.88 37.74 9.72
N ALA A 47 0.67 37.57 10.26
CA ALA A 47 -0.27 36.51 9.87
C ALA A 47 -1.04 36.86 8.55
N PRO A 48 -2.02 36.08 8.08
CA PRO A 48 -1.75 35.17 6.97
C PRO A 48 -2.65 35.38 5.73
N PHE A 49 -2.41 34.57 4.70
CA PHE A 49 -3.30 34.18 3.60
C PHE A 49 -4.16 35.23 2.87
N ARG A 50 -3.96 35.35 1.55
CA ARG A 50 -4.98 35.84 0.61
C ARG A 50 -5.17 34.83 -0.52
N ARG A 51 -6.42 34.39 -0.75
CA ARG A 51 -6.79 33.55 -1.90
C ARG A 51 -6.72 34.33 -3.22
N PHE A 52 -6.05 33.79 -4.23
CA PHE A 52 -6.29 34.06 -5.65
C PHE A 52 -6.15 32.71 -6.40
N ARG A 53 -7.23 32.08 -6.86
CA ARG A 53 -8.10 32.43 -8.01
C ARG A 53 -7.39 32.22 -9.36
N ARG A 54 -7.70 31.10 -10.02
CA ARG A 54 -7.31 30.79 -11.42
C ARG A 54 -7.63 31.97 -12.35
N VAL A 55 -6.67 32.35 -13.19
CA VAL A 55 -6.92 32.93 -14.53
C VAL A 55 -5.88 32.34 -15.48
N ILE A 56 -6.31 31.46 -16.38
CA ILE A 56 -5.49 31.04 -17.52
C ILE A 56 -5.56 32.16 -18.56
N SER A 57 -4.41 32.59 -19.09
CA SER A 57 -4.36 33.50 -20.24
C SER A 57 -3.16 33.19 -21.12
N MET A 58 -3.40 32.43 -22.20
CA MET A 58 -2.38 32.14 -23.21
C MET A 58 -2.09 33.39 -24.06
N LYS A 59 -0.81 33.69 -24.36
CA LYS A 59 -0.31 34.12 -25.70
C LYS A 59 1.16 34.61 -25.67
N SER A 60 2.08 33.74 -26.05
CA SER A 60 3.19 34.08 -26.96
C SER A 60 3.81 32.80 -27.53
N LYS A 61 4.24 32.85 -28.79
CA LYS A 61 4.98 31.76 -29.47
C LYS A 61 6.49 32.01 -29.34
N LEU A 62 7.31 31.04 -29.80
CA LEU A 62 8.78 30.96 -29.72
C LEU A 62 9.24 30.34 -28.38
N ILE A 63 10.10 29.31 -28.33
CA ILE A 63 10.78 28.55 -29.40
C ILE A 63 10.51 27.04 -29.22
N VAL A 64 10.04 26.38 -30.27
CA VAL A 64 10.14 24.91 -30.40
C VAL A 64 11.30 24.64 -31.36
N ILE A 65 12.41 24.10 -30.85
CA ILE A 65 13.45 23.22 -31.45
C ILE A 65 14.46 22.93 -30.31
N VAL A 66 14.14 21.98 -29.43
CA VAL A 66 15.08 21.32 -28.48
C VAL A 66 14.65 19.89 -28.13
N PRO A 67 13.39 19.60 -27.69
CA PRO A 67 13.08 18.30 -27.06
C PRO A 67 13.22 17.10 -28.02
N ALA A 68 13.14 17.33 -29.33
CA ALA A 68 13.33 16.31 -30.36
C ALA A 68 14.79 15.82 -30.54
N LEU A 69 15.80 16.46 -29.91
CA LEU A 69 17.16 15.88 -29.84
C LEU A 69 17.41 15.11 -28.55
N VAL A 70 16.90 15.59 -27.40
CA VAL A 70 17.05 14.88 -26.12
C VAL A 70 16.34 13.52 -26.20
N LEU A 71 15.11 13.49 -26.74
CA LEU A 71 14.38 12.24 -26.97
C LEU A 71 15.03 11.35 -28.06
N LEU A 72 15.91 11.88 -28.91
CA LEU A 72 16.61 11.08 -29.91
C LEU A 72 17.80 10.34 -29.28
N PHE A 73 18.52 10.96 -28.33
CA PHE A 73 19.56 10.27 -27.55
C PHE A 73 18.98 9.22 -26.59
N ALA A 74 17.74 9.38 -26.13
CA ALA A 74 17.05 8.38 -25.31
C ALA A 74 16.44 7.19 -26.11
N VAL A 75 16.36 7.28 -27.44
CA VAL A 75 15.63 6.29 -28.28
C VAL A 75 16.49 5.71 -29.43
N ALA A 76 17.61 6.35 -29.78
CA ALA A 76 18.59 5.81 -30.71
C ALA A 76 19.85 5.35 -29.96
N GLY A 77 19.98 4.05 -29.72
CA GLY A 77 21.14 3.47 -29.06
C GLY A 77 22.45 3.83 -29.78
N VAL A 78 23.30 4.63 -29.13
CA VAL A 78 24.56 5.11 -29.72
C VAL A 78 25.65 4.07 -29.50
N ILE A 79 25.67 3.09 -30.42
CA ILE A 79 26.83 2.29 -30.85
C ILE A 79 27.74 1.78 -29.70
N PRO A 80 27.67 0.49 -29.31
CA PRO A 80 28.59 -0.05 -28.32
C PRO A 80 30.04 0.12 -28.78
N PHE A 81 30.87 0.77 -27.96
CA PHE A 81 32.33 0.76 -28.11
C PHE A 81 32.95 -0.56 -27.60
N PHE A 82 32.11 -1.49 -27.14
CA PHE A 82 32.44 -2.83 -26.69
C PHE A 82 32.76 -3.75 -27.89
N THR A 83 34.02 -3.75 -28.31
CA THR A 83 34.57 -4.75 -29.24
C THR A 83 35.79 -5.43 -28.63
N GLY A 84 35.56 -6.41 -27.75
CA GLY A 84 36.64 -7.15 -27.09
C GLY A 84 36.16 -8.38 -26.31
N GLU A 85 35.36 -8.17 -25.27
CA GLU A 85 35.09 -9.16 -24.22
C GLU A 85 33.58 -9.30 -23.94
N GLN A 86 33.16 -10.49 -23.49
CA GLN A 86 31.76 -10.82 -23.25
C GLN A 86 31.32 -10.32 -21.87
N THR A 87 30.53 -9.25 -21.83
CA THR A 87 29.82 -8.83 -20.62
C THR A 87 28.95 -9.98 -20.12
N SER A 88 29.19 -10.39 -18.88
CA SER A 88 28.49 -11.50 -18.23
C SER A 88 27.43 -11.00 -17.25
N ALA A 89 27.70 -9.88 -16.57
CA ALA A 89 26.73 -9.19 -15.70
C ALA A 89 26.79 -7.67 -15.87
N TYR A 90 25.70 -7.01 -15.47
CA TYR A 90 25.66 -5.59 -15.17
C TYR A 90 25.43 -5.40 -13.67
N LEU A 91 26.23 -4.55 -13.04
CA LEU A 91 26.02 -4.10 -11.67
C LEU A 91 25.66 -2.61 -11.71
N THR A 92 24.54 -2.20 -11.13
CA THR A 92 24.19 -0.79 -10.94
C THR A 92 24.40 -0.37 -9.50
N LEU A 93 25.24 0.66 -9.31
CA LEU A 93 25.40 1.33 -8.02
C LEU A 93 24.45 2.52 -7.97
N GLN A 94 23.61 2.52 -6.96
CA GLN A 94 22.54 3.47 -6.72
C GLN A 94 22.79 4.20 -5.41
N VAL A 95 23.26 5.41 -5.66
CA VAL A 95 23.43 6.58 -4.81
C VAL A 95 23.07 7.73 -5.75
N ASN A 96 22.91 8.96 -5.27
CA ASN A 96 23.06 10.11 -6.15
C ASN A 96 24.51 10.65 -6.05
N PRO A 97 25.43 10.31 -6.99
CA PRO A 97 25.20 9.82 -8.35
C PRO A 97 25.16 8.30 -8.59
N SER A 98 24.41 7.90 -9.64
CA SER A 98 24.22 6.50 -10.03
C SER A 98 25.07 6.09 -11.24
N LEU A 99 25.58 4.86 -11.21
CA LEU A 99 26.52 4.26 -12.16
C LEU A 99 26.10 2.84 -12.57
N GLN A 100 26.58 2.37 -13.72
CA GLN A 100 26.53 0.96 -14.14
C GLN A 100 27.92 0.46 -14.50
N LEU A 101 28.31 -0.71 -13.97
CA LEU A 101 29.48 -1.48 -14.37
C LEU A 101 29.06 -2.59 -15.34
N ALA A 102 29.86 -2.82 -16.39
CA ALA A 102 29.85 -4.04 -17.17
C ALA A 102 30.94 -4.97 -16.63
N LEU A 103 30.55 -6.17 -16.19
CA LEU A 103 31.44 -7.16 -15.60
C LEU A 103 31.68 -8.32 -16.56
N ASP A 104 32.92 -8.79 -16.64
CA ASP A 104 33.25 -10.08 -17.24
C ASP A 104 33.01 -11.23 -16.24
N LYS A 105 33.14 -12.48 -16.70
CA LYS A 105 32.96 -13.68 -15.88
C LYS A 105 34.00 -13.89 -14.77
N ASN A 106 35.07 -13.10 -14.74
CA ASN A 106 36.06 -13.07 -13.66
C ASN A 106 35.78 -11.92 -12.68
N ASN A 107 34.61 -11.27 -12.75
CA ASN A 107 34.24 -10.07 -12.01
C ASN A 107 35.19 -8.88 -12.25
N THR A 108 35.77 -8.77 -13.44
CA THR A 108 36.57 -7.62 -13.88
C THR A 108 35.65 -6.57 -14.53
N VAL A 109 35.85 -5.31 -14.18
CA VAL A 109 35.14 -4.16 -14.78
C VAL A 109 35.70 -3.89 -16.17
N ILE A 110 34.99 -4.37 -17.19
CA ILE A 110 35.30 -4.17 -18.62
C ILE A 110 34.59 -2.95 -19.23
N GLY A 111 33.76 -2.25 -18.44
CA GLY A 111 33.08 -1.03 -18.84
C GLY A 111 32.40 -0.32 -17.67
N ILE A 112 32.21 0.99 -17.80
CA ILE A 112 31.52 1.81 -16.80
C ILE A 112 30.76 2.97 -17.47
N GLU A 113 29.51 3.18 -17.04
CA GLU A 113 28.60 4.20 -17.55
C GLU A 113 27.92 4.96 -16.40
N GLY A 114 27.64 6.26 -16.58
CA GLY A 114 27.00 7.10 -15.58
C GLY A 114 25.52 7.28 -15.91
N LEU A 115 24.64 6.63 -15.15
CA LEU A 115 23.20 6.58 -15.42
C LEU A 115 22.49 7.92 -15.23
N ASN A 116 23.08 8.84 -14.46
CA ASN A 116 22.60 10.22 -14.32
C ASN A 116 23.72 11.26 -14.59
N GLU A 117 23.35 12.54 -14.64
CA GLU A 117 24.32 13.61 -14.96
C GLU A 117 25.50 13.64 -13.97
N ASP A 118 25.24 13.45 -12.68
CA ASP A 118 26.28 13.53 -11.65
C ASP A 118 27.18 12.28 -11.68
N GLY A 119 26.66 11.13 -12.13
CA GLY A 119 27.43 9.92 -12.44
C GLY A 119 28.41 10.17 -13.58
N SER A 120 27.92 10.77 -14.67
CA SER A 120 28.77 11.21 -15.78
C SER A 120 29.86 12.21 -15.34
N LYS A 121 29.61 13.05 -14.33
CA LYS A 121 30.59 13.98 -13.75
C LYS A 121 31.59 13.29 -12.81
N LEU A 122 31.19 12.23 -12.11
CA LEU A 122 32.05 11.42 -11.25
C LEU A 122 32.99 10.54 -12.08
N LEU A 123 32.49 9.90 -13.15
CA LEU A 123 33.29 9.07 -14.06
C LEU A 123 34.42 9.84 -14.73
N ALA A 124 34.24 11.13 -15.01
CA ALA A 124 35.30 11.99 -15.54
C ALA A 124 36.50 12.19 -14.59
N LYS A 125 36.46 11.61 -13.37
CA LYS A 125 37.51 11.64 -12.34
C LYS A 125 38.02 10.24 -11.96
N LEU A 126 37.44 9.17 -12.48
CA LEU A 126 37.72 7.79 -12.09
C LEU A 126 38.55 7.05 -13.15
N ASP A 127 39.41 6.14 -12.68
CA ASP A 127 40.22 5.24 -13.51
C ASP A 127 40.07 3.81 -12.94
N VAL A 128 38.92 3.19 -13.30
CA VAL A 128 38.42 1.93 -12.72
C VAL A 128 38.08 0.87 -13.77
N ALA A 129 38.43 1.09 -15.04
CA ALA A 129 38.42 0.04 -16.06
C ALA A 129 39.58 -0.95 -15.84
N ASP A 130 39.47 -2.15 -16.38
CA ASP A 130 40.42 -3.26 -16.23
C ASP A 130 40.74 -3.59 -14.75
N ALA A 131 39.79 -3.31 -13.85
CA ALA A 131 39.93 -3.50 -12.41
C ALA A 131 39.01 -4.62 -11.89
N ASP A 132 39.52 -5.40 -10.93
CA ASP A 132 38.72 -6.27 -10.08
C ASP A 132 37.57 -5.49 -9.40
N LEU A 133 36.39 -6.10 -9.33
CA LEU A 133 35.17 -5.50 -8.78
C LEU A 133 35.36 -4.86 -7.41
N LYS A 134 36.07 -5.51 -6.47
CA LYS A 134 36.29 -4.96 -5.11
C LYS A 134 37.11 -3.67 -5.17
N LYS A 135 38.15 -3.67 -6.01
CA LYS A 135 39.00 -2.49 -6.24
C LYS A 135 38.23 -1.36 -6.94
N ALA A 136 37.36 -1.68 -7.89
CA ALA A 136 36.55 -0.71 -8.61
C ALA A 136 35.51 -0.04 -7.69
N LEU A 137 34.76 -0.82 -6.90
CA LEU A 137 33.79 -0.32 -5.92
C LEU A 137 34.46 0.56 -4.87
N GLY A 138 35.60 0.13 -4.31
CA GLY A 138 36.38 0.94 -3.36
C GLY A 138 36.78 2.30 -3.94
N GLY A 139 37.30 2.34 -5.18
CA GLY A 139 37.64 3.59 -5.86
C GLY A 139 36.44 4.49 -6.17
N ILE A 140 35.28 3.90 -6.48
CA ILE A 140 34.02 4.63 -6.68
C ILE A 140 33.53 5.24 -5.35
N ILE A 141 33.56 4.48 -4.26
CA ILE A 141 33.09 4.91 -2.94
C ILE A 141 34.03 5.98 -2.35
N ASP A 142 35.34 5.83 -2.46
CA ASP A 142 36.31 6.89 -2.11
C ASP A 142 36.01 8.20 -2.87
N ALA A 143 35.61 8.13 -4.14
CA ALA A 143 35.20 9.29 -4.92
C ALA A 143 33.85 9.87 -4.47
N LEU A 144 32.86 9.03 -4.17
CA LEU A 144 31.56 9.43 -3.62
C LEU A 144 31.68 10.15 -2.26
N VAL A 145 32.53 9.65 -1.37
CA VAL A 145 32.83 10.26 -0.07
C VAL A 145 33.60 11.57 -0.23
N SER A 146 34.67 11.58 -1.04
CA SER A 146 35.55 12.76 -1.18
C SER A 146 34.90 13.94 -1.91
N GLU A 147 33.96 13.70 -2.83
CA GLU A 147 33.11 14.73 -3.44
C GLU A 147 31.92 15.15 -2.55
N GLY A 148 31.65 14.40 -1.47
CA GLY A 148 30.61 14.71 -0.49
C GLY A 148 29.19 14.36 -0.94
N PHE A 149 29.04 13.32 -1.77
CA PHE A 149 27.75 12.75 -2.14
C PHE A 149 27.21 11.84 -1.04
N LEU A 150 28.06 10.96 -0.48
CA LEU A 150 27.72 10.16 0.67
C LEU A 150 27.72 11.03 1.94
N VAL A 151 26.58 11.03 2.63
CA VAL A 151 26.43 11.61 3.98
C VAL A 151 26.37 10.49 5.01
N ARG A 152 26.48 10.82 6.31
CA ARG A 152 26.27 9.82 7.37
C ARG A 152 24.80 9.38 7.34
N ASP A 153 24.57 8.09 7.58
CA ASP A 153 23.25 7.46 7.55
C ASP A 153 22.61 7.49 6.13
N ALA A 154 23.45 7.46 5.08
CA ALA A 154 23.04 7.30 3.70
C ALA A 154 22.91 5.81 3.32
N GLU A 155 22.26 5.55 2.18
CA GLU A 155 22.09 4.21 1.60
C GLU A 155 22.97 4.04 0.35
N VAL A 156 23.35 2.80 0.06
CA VAL A 156 24.08 2.40 -1.15
C VAL A 156 23.46 1.11 -1.68
N VAL A 157 22.57 1.24 -2.67
CA VAL A 157 21.92 0.09 -3.31
C VAL A 157 22.80 -0.44 -4.44
N ILE A 158 23.08 -1.75 -4.41
CA ILE A 158 23.93 -2.46 -5.36
C ILE A 158 23.08 -3.55 -6.02
N ALA A 159 22.63 -3.28 -7.24
CA ALA A 159 21.71 -4.14 -7.97
C ALA A 159 22.43 -4.87 -9.12
N LEU A 160 22.51 -6.19 -9.06
CA LEU A 160 23.13 -7.04 -10.08
C LEU A 160 22.08 -7.69 -10.97
N ARG A 161 22.35 -7.75 -12.27
CA ARG A 161 21.53 -8.48 -13.26
C ARG A 161 22.41 -9.16 -14.32
N PRO A 162 22.02 -10.33 -14.85
CA PRO A 162 22.78 -10.99 -15.91
C PRO A 162 22.80 -10.15 -17.19
N ALA A 163 23.80 -10.32 -18.04
CA ALA A 163 23.79 -9.74 -19.38
C ALA A 163 22.70 -10.37 -20.26
N ASN A 164 22.12 -9.60 -21.19
CA ASN A 164 21.12 -10.08 -22.16
C ASN A 164 21.73 -10.96 -23.30
N ASP A 165 22.96 -11.46 -23.13
CA ASP A 165 23.64 -12.34 -24.09
C ASP A 165 23.52 -13.81 -23.64
N PRO A 166 22.82 -14.69 -24.39
CA PRO A 166 22.73 -16.11 -24.05
C PRO A 166 24.05 -16.88 -24.24
N GLU A 167 25.10 -16.27 -24.80
CA GLU A 167 26.48 -16.81 -24.83
C GLU A 167 27.35 -16.30 -23.66
N ALA A 168 26.75 -15.67 -22.63
CA ALA A 168 27.40 -15.32 -21.34
C ALA A 168 27.71 -16.56 -20.47
N ASP A 169 28.54 -17.44 -21.00
CA ASP A 169 28.87 -18.76 -20.43
C ASP A 169 29.80 -18.65 -19.21
N GLY A 170 29.25 -18.97 -18.04
CA GLY A 170 29.98 -19.10 -16.79
C GLY A 170 30.09 -17.84 -15.93
N LEU A 171 28.98 -17.15 -15.69
CA LEU A 171 28.86 -16.29 -14.50
C LEU A 171 29.15 -17.12 -13.24
N SER A 172 29.83 -16.53 -12.25
CA SER A 172 29.75 -17.01 -10.86
C SER A 172 28.30 -16.86 -10.37
N ASP A 173 27.90 -17.51 -9.27
CA ASP A 173 26.54 -17.31 -8.77
C ASP A 173 26.30 -15.81 -8.54
N LEU A 174 25.21 -15.25 -9.07
CA LEU A 174 24.95 -13.82 -8.92
C LEU A 174 24.77 -13.43 -7.45
N GLY A 175 24.38 -14.39 -6.59
CA GLY A 175 24.47 -14.24 -5.13
C GLY A 175 25.91 -14.03 -4.66
N ASP A 176 26.84 -14.95 -5.00
CA ASP A 176 28.28 -14.82 -4.68
C ASP A 176 28.85 -13.46 -5.13
N VAL A 177 28.44 -12.95 -6.30
CA VAL A 177 28.92 -11.66 -6.82
C VAL A 177 28.24 -10.47 -6.12
N ALA A 178 26.98 -10.59 -5.70
CA ALA A 178 26.29 -9.58 -4.89
C ALA A 178 26.90 -9.48 -3.49
N ASP A 179 27.09 -10.61 -2.80
CA ASP A 179 27.78 -10.70 -1.51
C ASP A 179 29.18 -10.06 -1.57
N VAL A 180 29.96 -10.41 -2.60
CA VAL A 180 31.30 -9.85 -2.86
C VAL A 180 31.26 -8.34 -3.11
N ALA A 181 30.21 -7.82 -3.73
CA ALA A 181 30.02 -6.39 -3.97
C ALA A 181 29.57 -5.64 -2.70
N GLY A 182 28.67 -6.23 -1.91
CA GLY A 182 28.22 -5.72 -0.61
C GLY A 182 29.39 -5.59 0.37
N GLU A 183 30.09 -6.70 0.64
CA GLU A 183 31.28 -6.72 1.52
C GLU A 183 32.34 -5.70 1.08
N ALA A 184 32.58 -5.56 -0.22
CA ALA A 184 33.53 -4.57 -0.75
C ALA A 184 33.09 -3.11 -0.60
N ALA A 185 31.77 -2.85 -0.61
CA ALA A 185 31.23 -1.53 -0.38
C ALA A 185 31.24 -1.17 1.11
N GLU A 186 30.87 -2.10 1.99
CA GLU A 186 30.98 -1.94 3.45
C GLU A 186 32.44 -1.67 3.88
N ASP A 187 33.41 -2.45 3.39
CA ASP A 187 34.84 -2.26 3.66
C ASP A 187 35.30 -0.84 3.27
N ALA A 188 34.87 -0.34 2.11
CA ALA A 188 35.24 0.98 1.60
C ALA A 188 34.60 2.12 2.41
N LEU A 189 33.32 1.99 2.77
CA LEU A 189 32.61 2.92 3.65
C LEU A 189 33.25 2.98 5.04
N ALA A 190 33.55 1.82 5.63
CA ALA A 190 34.20 1.70 6.93
C ALA A 190 35.63 2.26 6.92
N ALA A 191 36.41 2.02 5.85
CA ALA A 191 37.74 2.61 5.66
C ALA A 191 37.70 4.14 5.52
N SER A 192 36.65 4.68 4.87
CA SER A 192 36.35 6.11 4.80
C SER A 192 35.79 6.69 6.11
N GLY A 193 35.50 5.85 7.12
CA GLY A 193 34.92 6.29 8.40
C GLY A 193 33.44 6.68 8.33
N MET A 194 32.74 6.23 7.29
CA MET A 194 31.32 6.47 7.07
C MET A 194 30.48 5.36 7.71
N ALA A 195 29.34 5.74 8.28
CA ALA A 195 28.24 4.83 8.54
C ALA A 195 27.18 5.09 7.47
N ALA A 196 26.88 4.06 6.69
CA ALA A 196 25.90 4.03 5.61
C ALA A 196 25.43 2.57 5.45
N ASN A 197 24.17 2.38 5.05
CA ASN A 197 23.63 1.06 4.75
C ASN A 197 24.12 0.61 3.37
N VAL A 198 24.33 -0.69 3.19
CA VAL A 198 24.57 -1.32 1.89
C VAL A 198 23.51 -2.38 1.69
N VAL A 199 22.78 -2.25 0.58
CA VAL A 199 21.71 -3.16 0.14
C VAL A 199 22.23 -3.82 -1.13
N SER A 200 22.28 -5.15 -1.22
CA SER A 200 22.96 -5.86 -2.32
C SER A 200 22.11 -7.01 -2.87
N VAL A 201 21.49 -6.78 -4.02
CA VAL A 201 20.38 -7.59 -4.54
C VAL A 201 20.62 -8.09 -5.96
N VAL A 202 20.10 -9.29 -6.25
CA VAL A 202 20.07 -9.88 -7.58
C VAL A 202 18.68 -9.70 -8.20
N ILE A 203 18.63 -9.08 -9.38
CA ILE A 203 17.40 -8.66 -10.06
C ILE A 203 17.37 -9.26 -11.48
N SER A 204 16.20 -9.74 -11.90
CA SER A 204 16.01 -10.26 -13.26
C SER A 204 15.85 -9.11 -14.27
N ASN A 205 16.23 -9.33 -15.53
CA ASN A 205 16.10 -8.28 -16.55
C ASN A 205 14.63 -7.93 -16.83
N GLU A 206 13.70 -8.88 -16.66
CA GLU A 206 12.26 -8.67 -16.77
C GLU A 206 11.77 -7.66 -15.71
N LEU A 207 12.14 -7.84 -14.44
CA LEU A 207 11.80 -6.89 -13.38
C LEU A 207 12.48 -5.52 -13.61
N TYR A 208 13.77 -5.53 -13.96
CA TYR A 208 14.50 -4.29 -14.25
C TYR A 208 13.87 -3.49 -15.38
N GLU A 209 13.48 -4.13 -16.48
CA GLU A 209 12.80 -3.49 -17.62
C GLU A 209 11.37 -3.06 -17.26
N ALA A 210 10.62 -3.85 -16.49
CA ALA A 210 9.27 -3.51 -16.03
C ALA A 210 9.23 -2.30 -15.07
N ALA A 211 10.19 -2.19 -14.16
CA ALA A 211 10.37 -1.04 -13.27
C ALA A 211 10.87 0.19 -14.02
N SER A 212 11.91 0.03 -14.87
CA SER A 212 12.45 1.11 -15.70
C SER A 212 11.37 1.72 -16.63
N ALA A 213 10.47 0.89 -17.17
CA ALA A 213 9.35 1.35 -18.01
C ALA A 213 8.31 2.20 -17.24
N LYS A 214 8.31 2.14 -15.90
CA LYS A 214 7.50 2.98 -15.01
C LYS A 214 8.25 4.23 -14.51
N GLY A 215 9.54 4.34 -14.82
CA GLY A 215 10.43 5.38 -14.31
C GLY A 215 10.97 5.10 -12.90
N LEU A 216 10.82 3.86 -12.42
CA LEU A 216 11.32 3.41 -11.12
C LEU A 216 12.74 2.85 -11.26
N LEU A 217 13.54 3.02 -10.23
CA LEU A 217 14.93 2.56 -10.12
C LEU A 217 15.00 1.34 -9.18
N PRO A 218 16.00 0.44 -9.30
CA PRO A 218 16.20 -0.63 -8.31
C PRO A 218 16.30 -0.18 -6.85
N GLU A 219 16.72 1.05 -6.54
CA GLU A 219 16.62 1.61 -5.17
C GLU A 219 15.17 1.69 -4.66
N ASP A 220 14.17 1.82 -5.55
CA ASP A 220 12.76 1.87 -5.17
C ASP A 220 12.17 0.50 -4.77
N TYR A 221 12.89 -0.62 -4.98
CA TYR A 221 12.35 -1.97 -4.77
C TYR A 221 13.37 -3.04 -4.33
N ALA A 222 14.61 -2.68 -4.04
CA ALA A 222 15.61 -3.62 -3.54
C ALA A 222 15.20 -4.25 -2.20
N ASP A 223 14.67 -3.44 -1.29
CA ASP A 223 14.21 -3.84 0.04
C ASP A 223 13.14 -4.94 0.01
N LEU A 224 12.30 -4.98 -1.05
CA LEU A 224 11.36 -6.10 -1.25
C LEU A 224 12.07 -7.42 -1.49
N ILE A 225 13.18 -7.40 -2.23
CA ILE A 225 14.00 -8.59 -2.51
C ILE A 225 14.73 -9.05 -1.24
N GLU A 226 15.25 -8.11 -0.43
CA GLU A 226 15.88 -8.44 0.85
C GLU A 226 14.87 -8.94 1.90
N ALA A 227 13.65 -8.40 1.90
CA ALA A 227 12.50 -8.92 2.66
C ALA A 227 11.95 -10.27 2.11
N GLY A 228 12.57 -10.84 1.07
CA GLY A 228 12.25 -12.17 0.56
C GLY A 228 11.08 -12.24 -0.43
N ILE A 229 10.54 -11.11 -0.89
CA ILE A 229 9.54 -11.06 -1.96
C ILE A 229 10.25 -11.37 -3.29
N SER A 230 9.80 -12.37 -4.04
CA SER A 230 10.48 -12.77 -5.27
C SER A 230 10.35 -11.69 -6.36
N PRO A 231 11.31 -11.58 -7.30
CA PRO A 231 11.24 -10.59 -8.39
C PRO A 231 9.93 -10.62 -9.20
N LYS A 232 9.31 -11.80 -9.33
CA LYS A 232 8.03 -12.00 -10.00
C LYS A 232 6.84 -11.45 -9.20
N SER A 233 6.91 -11.45 -7.88
CA SER A 233 5.91 -10.83 -7.02
C SER A 233 6.08 -9.31 -7.02
N VAL A 234 7.31 -8.78 -7.05
CA VAL A 234 7.56 -7.35 -7.28
C VAL A 234 7.00 -6.91 -8.64
N GLU A 235 7.23 -7.67 -9.71
CA GLU A 235 6.60 -7.44 -11.02
C GLU A 235 5.07 -7.39 -10.92
N ALA A 236 4.46 -8.32 -10.17
CA ALA A 236 3.01 -8.33 -9.95
C ALA A 236 2.52 -7.09 -9.18
N LEU A 237 3.21 -6.66 -8.11
CA LEU A 237 2.88 -5.42 -7.38
C LEU A 237 2.98 -4.18 -8.29
N LEU A 238 4.05 -4.09 -9.10
CA LEU A 238 4.23 -3.04 -10.10
C LEU A 238 3.09 -3.00 -11.13
N VAL A 239 2.56 -4.15 -11.56
CA VAL A 239 1.39 -4.20 -12.46
C VAL A 239 0.14 -3.61 -11.80
N LEU A 240 -0.16 -3.99 -10.55
CA LEU A 240 -1.39 -3.58 -9.85
C LEU A 240 -1.55 -2.06 -9.75
N ILE A 241 -0.47 -1.33 -9.47
CA ILE A 241 -0.47 0.14 -9.42
C ILE A 241 -0.74 0.74 -10.80
N GLY A 242 -0.17 0.12 -11.85
CA GLY A 242 -0.44 0.50 -13.24
C GLY A 242 -1.90 0.26 -13.69
N GLU A 243 -2.59 -0.71 -13.08
CA GLU A 243 -4.01 -0.98 -13.33
C GLU A 243 -4.95 -0.09 -12.49
N SER A 244 -4.52 0.33 -11.30
CA SER A 244 -5.31 1.17 -10.38
C SER A 244 -5.82 2.48 -11.02
N LYS A 245 -4.97 3.16 -11.82
CA LYS A 245 -5.28 4.49 -12.37
C LYS A 245 -4.90 4.60 -13.86
N ASN A 246 -5.92 4.53 -14.72
CA ASN A 246 -5.83 4.65 -16.18
C ASN A 246 -4.87 5.77 -16.66
N ALA A 247 -3.72 5.36 -17.21
CA ALA A 247 -2.91 6.08 -18.21
C ALA A 247 -2.87 7.62 -18.09
N GLY A 248 -2.38 8.13 -16.96
CA GLY A 248 -2.25 9.59 -16.76
C GLY A 248 -1.66 10.06 -15.43
N VAL A 249 -1.16 9.16 -14.57
CA VAL A 249 -0.48 9.52 -13.32
C VAL A 249 0.89 10.13 -13.67
N GLU A 250 1.27 11.24 -13.03
CA GLU A 250 2.61 11.82 -13.17
C GLU A 250 3.63 10.95 -12.40
N PRO A 251 4.86 10.70 -12.90
CA PRO A 251 5.77 9.70 -12.32
C PRO A 251 6.06 9.88 -10.83
N GLU A 252 6.14 11.14 -10.36
CA GLU A 252 6.31 11.49 -8.93
C GLU A 252 5.22 10.86 -8.05
N LYS A 253 3.97 10.83 -8.52
CA LYS A 253 2.84 10.20 -7.80
C LYS A 253 2.79 8.68 -7.97
N LEU A 254 3.34 8.14 -9.06
CA LEU A 254 3.47 6.68 -9.22
C LEU A 254 4.48 6.10 -8.23
N HIS A 255 5.55 6.85 -7.95
CA HIS A 255 6.56 6.51 -6.94
C HIS A 255 5.99 6.61 -5.51
N GLU A 256 5.30 7.70 -5.15
CA GLU A 256 4.59 7.86 -3.86
C GLU A 256 3.58 6.72 -3.59
N GLU A 257 2.81 6.32 -4.60
CA GLU A 257 1.87 5.18 -4.51
C GLU A 257 2.59 3.81 -4.46
N PHE A 258 3.83 3.72 -4.94
CA PHE A 258 4.64 2.51 -4.85
C PHE A 258 5.37 2.39 -3.51
N GLU A 259 6.02 3.45 -3.01
CA GLU A 259 6.62 3.50 -1.66
C GLU A 259 5.64 3.01 -0.58
N THR A 260 4.38 3.45 -0.65
CA THR A 260 3.32 3.06 0.27
C THR A 260 2.98 1.56 0.21
N ILE A 261 3.10 0.95 -0.97
CA ILE A 261 2.89 -0.51 -1.18
C ILE A 261 4.15 -1.32 -0.86
N VAL A 262 5.35 -0.75 -1.07
CA VAL A 262 6.64 -1.33 -0.69
C VAL A 262 6.70 -1.49 0.83
N ALA A 263 6.47 -0.41 1.58
CA ALA A 263 6.44 -0.44 3.04
C ALA A 263 5.42 -1.47 3.57
N ALA A 264 4.18 -1.45 3.07
CA ALA A 264 3.15 -2.40 3.47
C ALA A 264 3.50 -3.87 3.16
N ALA A 265 4.26 -4.15 2.10
CA ALA A 265 4.73 -5.49 1.78
C ALA A 265 5.88 -5.93 2.70
N ILE A 266 6.78 -5.02 3.06
CA ILE A 266 7.90 -5.26 3.99
C ILE A 266 7.36 -5.52 5.40
N ASP A 267 6.46 -4.66 5.91
CA ASP A 267 5.83 -4.82 7.24
C ASP A 267 5.22 -6.22 7.40
N MET A 268 4.51 -6.71 6.38
CA MET A 268 3.92 -8.05 6.38
C MET A 268 4.96 -9.18 6.28
N ALA A 269 6.06 -8.95 5.54
CA ALA A 269 7.14 -9.94 5.40
C ALA A 269 7.96 -10.08 6.69
N GLU A 270 8.25 -8.96 7.38
CA GLU A 270 8.90 -8.96 8.69
C GLU A 270 8.01 -9.63 9.76
N ALA A 271 6.69 -9.45 9.68
CA ALA A 271 5.72 -10.18 10.50
C ALA A 271 5.63 -11.69 10.18
N GLY A 272 6.34 -12.18 9.16
CA GLY A 272 6.40 -13.60 8.79
C GLY A 272 5.26 -14.08 7.88
N ILE A 273 4.45 -13.17 7.32
CA ILE A 273 3.37 -13.53 6.41
C ILE A 273 3.96 -14.06 5.09
N ALA A 274 3.44 -15.18 4.59
CA ALA A 274 3.95 -15.80 3.38
C ALA A 274 3.75 -14.90 2.14
N GLU A 275 4.77 -14.78 1.28
CA GLU A 275 4.79 -13.96 0.05
C GLU A 275 3.47 -13.98 -0.75
N SER A 276 2.91 -15.17 -1.02
CA SER A 276 1.66 -15.31 -1.78
C SER A 276 0.45 -14.69 -1.08
N VAL A 277 0.42 -14.72 0.25
CA VAL A 277 -0.59 -14.05 1.07
C VAL A 277 -0.40 -12.55 1.03
N ILE A 278 0.83 -12.03 1.18
CA ILE A 278 1.13 -10.59 1.09
C ILE A 278 0.63 -10.04 -0.25
N VAL A 279 0.99 -10.71 -1.34
CA VAL A 279 0.62 -10.31 -2.70
C VAL A 279 -0.89 -10.36 -2.94
N ASP A 280 -1.62 -11.33 -2.39
CA ASP A 280 -3.09 -11.40 -2.51
C ASP A 280 -3.83 -10.49 -1.52
N ALA A 281 -3.24 -10.20 -0.34
CA ALA A 281 -3.70 -9.20 0.60
C ALA A 281 -3.60 -7.78 0.00
N LEU A 282 -2.45 -7.43 -0.59
CA LEU A 282 -2.26 -6.13 -1.28
C LEU A 282 -3.18 -5.99 -2.50
N LYS A 283 -3.45 -7.09 -3.24
CA LYS A 283 -4.50 -7.11 -4.29
C LYS A 283 -5.90 -6.89 -3.72
N GLY A 284 -6.19 -7.39 -2.53
CA GLY A 284 -7.45 -7.15 -1.83
C GLY A 284 -7.55 -5.70 -1.38
N ALA A 285 -6.54 -5.22 -0.65
CA ALA A 285 -6.42 -3.87 -0.13
C ALA A 285 -6.50 -2.82 -1.24
N LEU A 286 -5.78 -2.94 -2.36
CA LEU A 286 -5.87 -1.98 -3.48
C LEU A 286 -7.23 -1.98 -4.19
N LYS A 287 -7.99 -3.09 -4.14
CA LYS A 287 -9.38 -3.16 -4.64
C LYS A 287 -10.40 -2.66 -3.61
N ALA A 288 -10.06 -2.75 -2.32
CA ALA A 288 -10.80 -2.16 -1.21
C ALA A 288 -10.51 -0.65 -1.08
N ASP A 289 -9.34 -0.19 -1.51
CA ASP A 289 -8.93 1.21 -1.57
C ASP A 289 -7.89 1.51 -2.68
N PRO A 290 -8.35 2.01 -3.84
CA PRO A 290 -7.46 2.55 -4.88
C PRO A 290 -6.82 3.90 -4.52
N GLY A 291 -7.20 4.54 -3.40
CA GLY A 291 -6.62 5.79 -2.90
C GLY A 291 -5.27 5.59 -2.21
N LEU A 292 -5.09 4.44 -1.55
CA LEU A 292 -4.03 4.14 -0.57
C LEU A 292 -4.12 4.98 0.71
N GLU A 293 -5.27 5.61 0.95
CA GLU A 293 -5.55 6.44 2.12
C GLU A 293 -5.67 5.56 3.39
N GLU A 294 -6.16 4.32 3.24
CA GLU A 294 -6.33 3.36 4.34
C GLU A 294 -5.44 2.11 4.23
N LEU A 295 -4.47 2.07 3.30
CA LEU A 295 -3.62 0.88 3.12
C LEU A 295 -2.83 0.56 4.41
N THR A 296 -2.30 1.56 5.10
CA THR A 296 -1.57 1.35 6.37
C THR A 296 -2.48 0.76 7.45
N THR A 297 -3.72 1.25 7.56
CA THR A 297 -4.74 0.75 8.50
C THR A 297 -5.09 -0.71 8.22
N ILE A 298 -5.28 -1.05 6.94
CA ILE A 298 -5.54 -2.42 6.49
C ILE A 298 -4.35 -3.33 6.81
N THR A 299 -3.13 -2.91 6.46
CA THR A 299 -1.91 -3.70 6.67
C THR A 299 -1.66 -4.00 8.13
N ALA A 300 -1.72 -3.00 9.02
CA ALA A 300 -1.55 -3.19 10.45
C ALA A 300 -2.56 -4.20 11.02
N ALA A 301 -3.84 -4.04 10.67
CA ALA A 301 -4.90 -4.95 11.12
C ALA A 301 -4.74 -6.40 10.59
N LEU A 302 -4.17 -6.59 9.40
CA LEU A 302 -3.86 -7.92 8.87
C LEU A 302 -2.63 -8.55 9.56
N ILE A 303 -1.67 -7.74 10.00
CA ILE A 303 -0.52 -8.18 10.81
C ILE A 303 -1.00 -8.58 12.21
N ASP A 304 -1.82 -7.76 12.88
CA ASP A 304 -2.43 -8.08 14.18
C ASP A 304 -3.19 -9.42 14.12
N MET A 305 -3.98 -9.64 13.06
CA MET A 305 -4.64 -10.93 12.81
C MET A 305 -3.66 -12.09 12.58
N HIS A 306 -2.49 -11.85 11.98
CA HIS A 306 -1.46 -12.88 11.78
C HIS A 306 -0.77 -13.25 13.09
N GLU A 307 -0.37 -12.27 13.89
CA GLU A 307 0.27 -12.48 15.20
C GLU A 307 -0.69 -13.18 16.18
N ALA A 308 -1.99 -12.88 16.11
CA ALA A 308 -3.04 -13.59 16.84
C ALA A 308 -3.22 -15.06 16.38
N GLY A 309 -2.65 -15.47 15.25
CA GLY A 309 -2.72 -16.84 14.72
C GLY A 309 -3.88 -17.14 13.77
N ILE A 310 -4.62 -16.12 13.30
CA ILE A 310 -5.77 -16.30 12.41
C ILE A 310 -5.29 -16.70 11.01
N SER A 311 -5.83 -17.79 10.46
CA SER A 311 -5.51 -18.26 9.11
C SER A 311 -5.78 -17.18 8.06
N SER A 312 -4.74 -16.88 7.27
CA SER A 312 -4.76 -15.88 6.20
C SER A 312 -5.69 -16.19 5.04
N GLU A 313 -6.17 -17.43 4.93
CA GLU A 313 -7.25 -17.83 4.02
C GLU A 313 -8.53 -16.97 4.19
N ASN A 314 -8.70 -16.34 5.37
CA ASN A 314 -9.83 -15.46 5.67
C ASN A 314 -9.64 -14.02 5.17
N TYR A 315 -8.40 -13.53 4.97
CA TYR A 315 -8.15 -12.13 4.61
C TYR A 315 -8.86 -11.71 3.31
N PRO A 316 -8.87 -12.49 2.21
CA PRO A 316 -9.59 -12.12 1.00
C PRO A 316 -11.12 -12.06 1.16
N ALA A 317 -11.69 -12.81 2.12
CA ALA A 317 -13.12 -12.74 2.43
C ALA A 317 -13.46 -11.49 3.24
N LEU A 318 -12.60 -11.11 4.19
CA LEU A 318 -12.71 -9.88 4.96
C LEU A 318 -12.58 -8.63 4.06
N LEU A 319 -11.57 -8.59 3.18
CA LEU A 319 -11.31 -7.46 2.25
C LEU A 319 -12.35 -7.30 1.12
N ASN A 320 -13.38 -8.16 1.08
CA ASN A 320 -14.53 -8.03 0.16
C ASN A 320 -15.89 -8.08 0.90
N LEU A 321 -15.88 -7.97 2.23
CA LEU A 321 -17.10 -8.01 3.06
C LEU A 321 -18.02 -6.82 2.76
N ASP A 322 -17.44 -5.67 2.40
CA ASP A 322 -18.14 -4.48 1.86
C ASP A 322 -19.06 -4.85 0.68
N LYS A 323 -18.51 -5.59 -0.30
CA LYS A 323 -19.19 -5.99 -1.53
C LYS A 323 -20.13 -7.17 -1.33
N GLU A 324 -19.83 -8.06 -0.38
CA GLU A 324 -20.72 -9.19 -0.05
C GLU A 324 -22.02 -8.70 0.61
N LEU A 325 -21.91 -7.68 1.48
CA LEU A 325 -23.03 -7.19 2.28
C LEU A 325 -23.67 -5.88 1.75
N GLY A 326 -23.03 -5.22 0.78
CA GLY A 326 -23.55 -4.01 0.14
C GLY A 326 -23.35 -2.73 0.96
N LEU A 327 -22.27 -2.69 1.76
CA LEU A 327 -21.96 -1.60 2.67
C LEU A 327 -21.46 -0.35 1.93
N ASP A 328 -21.50 0.78 2.62
CA ASP A 328 -20.68 1.92 2.21
C ASP A 328 -19.19 1.59 2.41
N LYS A 329 -18.41 1.82 1.36
CA LYS A 329 -16.98 1.48 1.28
C LYS A 329 -16.14 2.35 2.22
N GLU A 330 -16.46 3.64 2.34
CA GLU A 330 -15.67 4.58 3.15
C GLU A 330 -15.92 4.25 4.63
N LYS A 331 -17.19 4.12 5.05
CA LYS A 331 -17.53 3.71 6.43
C LYS A 331 -17.00 2.31 6.80
N PHE A 332 -16.97 1.36 5.86
CA PHE A 332 -16.40 0.03 6.12
C PHE A 332 -14.90 0.07 6.44
N LEU A 333 -14.14 0.98 5.81
CA LEU A 333 -12.71 1.13 6.05
C LEU A 333 -12.42 1.88 7.35
N GLU A 334 -13.17 2.94 7.66
CA GLU A 334 -13.09 3.65 8.95
C GLU A 334 -13.21 2.68 10.16
N GLU A 335 -14.04 1.64 10.02
CA GLU A 335 -14.33 0.64 11.05
C GLU A 335 -13.56 -0.69 10.84
N PHE A 336 -12.62 -0.77 9.91
CA PHE A 336 -11.89 -2.02 9.61
C PHE A 336 -11.09 -2.53 10.82
N SER A 337 -10.56 -1.61 11.63
CA SER A 337 -9.90 -1.92 12.91
C SER A 337 -10.86 -2.52 13.94
N THR A 338 -12.08 -1.97 14.06
CA THR A 338 -13.16 -2.52 14.91
C THR A 338 -13.54 -3.95 14.49
N ILE A 339 -13.68 -4.18 13.18
CA ILE A 339 -14.07 -5.48 12.61
C ILE A 339 -12.96 -6.53 12.79
N THR A 340 -11.69 -6.14 12.72
CA THR A 340 -10.54 -7.05 12.88
C THR A 340 -10.24 -7.36 14.34
N ALA A 341 -10.32 -6.38 15.25
CA ALA A 341 -10.28 -6.62 16.69
C ALA A 341 -11.36 -7.63 17.12
N ALA A 342 -12.60 -7.47 16.63
CA ALA A 342 -13.69 -8.43 16.86
C ALA A 342 -13.38 -9.86 16.38
N LEU A 343 -12.59 -10.05 15.32
CA LEU A 343 -12.12 -11.37 14.89
C LEU A 343 -11.04 -11.94 15.81
N ILE A 344 -10.16 -11.09 16.35
CA ILE A 344 -9.10 -11.46 17.29
C ILE A 344 -9.72 -11.88 18.63
N ASP A 345 -10.62 -11.08 19.21
CA ASP A 345 -11.34 -11.42 20.45
C ASP A 345 -12.04 -12.79 20.36
N MET A 346 -12.76 -13.02 19.24
CA MET A 346 -13.39 -14.31 18.97
C MET A 346 -12.36 -15.44 18.82
N HIS A 347 -11.20 -15.19 18.19
CA HIS A 347 -10.16 -16.19 18.02
C HIS A 347 -9.43 -16.54 19.32
N GLU A 348 -9.22 -15.57 20.22
CA GLU A 348 -8.68 -15.81 21.57
C GLU A 348 -9.66 -16.61 22.44
N ALA A 349 -10.97 -16.38 22.29
CA ALA A 349 -12.03 -17.28 22.78
C ALA A 349 -12.11 -18.63 22.03
N GLY A 350 -11.12 -18.92 21.18
CA GLY A 350 -10.96 -20.15 20.42
C GLY A 350 -12.03 -20.39 19.36
N ILE A 351 -12.80 -19.38 18.96
CA ILE A 351 -13.88 -19.51 17.96
C ILE A 351 -13.26 -19.76 16.59
N ALA A 352 -13.77 -20.77 15.88
CA ALA A 352 -13.29 -21.05 14.53
C ALA A 352 -13.56 -19.86 13.60
N GLY A 353 -12.54 -19.43 12.84
CA GLY A 353 -12.60 -18.18 12.05
C GLY A 353 -13.76 -18.11 11.04
N ASN A 354 -14.22 -19.26 10.54
CA ASN A 354 -15.41 -19.35 9.69
C ASN A 354 -16.72 -19.06 10.44
N VAL A 355 -16.80 -19.37 11.74
CA VAL A 355 -17.94 -19.02 12.61
C VAL A 355 -17.83 -17.56 13.06
N ALA A 356 -16.62 -17.05 13.35
CA ALA A 356 -16.40 -15.63 13.62
C ALA A 356 -16.82 -14.75 12.42
N MET A 357 -16.35 -15.08 11.22
CA MET A 357 -16.77 -14.45 9.96
C MET A 357 -18.25 -14.71 9.59
N ALA A 358 -18.92 -15.69 10.18
CA ALA A 358 -20.37 -15.85 10.06
C ALA A 358 -21.12 -14.96 11.07
N THR A 359 -20.59 -14.79 12.28
CA THR A 359 -21.13 -13.93 13.34
C THR A 359 -21.18 -12.47 12.88
N LEU A 360 -20.06 -11.94 12.38
CA LEU A 360 -20.00 -10.59 11.79
C LEU A 360 -21.01 -10.40 10.66
N ARG A 361 -21.11 -11.38 9.74
CA ARG A 361 -22.06 -11.33 8.62
C ARG A 361 -23.52 -11.23 9.06
N GLU A 362 -23.90 -11.80 10.20
CA GLU A 362 -25.28 -11.73 10.66
C GLU A 362 -25.57 -10.44 11.43
N ALA A 363 -24.61 -9.94 12.21
CA ALA A 363 -24.71 -8.63 12.85
C ALA A 363 -24.90 -7.52 11.80
N ILE A 364 -23.97 -7.47 10.83
CA ILE A 364 -23.97 -6.43 9.80
C ILE A 364 -25.22 -6.50 8.90
N LYS A 365 -25.76 -7.70 8.63
CA LYS A 365 -27.03 -7.87 7.88
C LYS A 365 -28.29 -7.44 8.63
N ALA A 366 -28.21 -7.23 9.94
CA ALA A 366 -29.30 -6.72 10.75
C ALA A 366 -29.32 -5.18 10.87
N ASP A 367 -28.46 -4.49 10.11
CA ASP A 367 -28.19 -3.05 10.20
C ASP A 367 -27.70 -2.58 11.60
N ILE A 368 -27.18 -3.51 12.42
CA ILE A 368 -26.52 -3.24 13.71
C ILE A 368 -25.29 -2.36 13.47
N GLY A 369 -25.05 -1.39 14.35
CA GLY A 369 -23.91 -0.49 14.25
C GLY A 369 -22.57 -1.24 14.32
N LEU A 370 -21.57 -0.80 13.56
CA LEU A 370 -20.22 -1.38 13.66
C LEU A 370 -19.62 -1.13 15.05
N GLU A 371 -20.00 0.00 15.68
CA GLU A 371 -19.81 0.32 17.10
C GLU A 371 -20.44 -0.68 18.09
N GLU A 372 -21.52 -1.37 17.69
CA GLU A 372 -22.28 -2.34 18.50
C GLU A 372 -21.83 -3.79 18.28
N LEU A 373 -20.90 -4.05 17.35
CA LEU A 373 -20.32 -5.39 17.14
C LEU A 373 -19.73 -5.98 18.42
N THR A 374 -19.19 -5.13 19.30
CA THR A 374 -18.62 -5.53 20.60
C THR A 374 -19.63 -6.26 21.50
N THR A 375 -20.90 -5.85 21.49
CA THR A 375 -22.01 -6.52 22.19
C THR A 375 -22.26 -7.91 21.62
N ILE A 376 -22.30 -8.03 20.28
CA ILE A 376 -22.55 -9.30 19.58
C ILE A 376 -21.39 -10.29 19.79
N VAL A 377 -20.15 -9.80 19.76
CA VAL A 377 -18.93 -10.57 20.02
C VAL A 377 -18.93 -11.10 21.45
N SER A 378 -19.16 -10.22 22.44
CA SER A 378 -19.20 -10.59 23.85
C SER A 378 -20.24 -11.70 24.10
N ALA A 379 -21.46 -11.52 23.60
CA ALA A 379 -22.51 -12.52 23.73
C ALA A 379 -22.20 -13.85 23.01
N MET A 380 -21.53 -13.81 21.86
CA MET A 380 -21.09 -15.03 21.15
C MET A 380 -20.02 -15.80 21.93
N ILE A 381 -19.12 -15.09 22.61
CA ILE A 381 -18.10 -15.64 23.51
C ILE A 381 -18.79 -16.24 24.76
N ASP A 382 -19.65 -15.49 25.44
CA ASP A 382 -20.36 -15.93 26.65
C ASP A 382 -21.19 -17.20 26.40
N ILE A 383 -21.96 -17.25 25.30
CA ILE A 383 -22.75 -18.45 24.94
C ILE A 383 -21.86 -19.68 24.71
N LYS A 384 -20.62 -19.48 24.24
CA LYS A 384 -19.65 -20.55 24.05
C LYS A 384 -18.99 -20.97 25.36
N GLU A 385 -18.67 -20.05 26.26
CA GLU A 385 -18.14 -20.38 27.60
C GLU A 385 -19.17 -21.15 28.45
N ASP A 386 -20.47 -20.86 28.27
CA ASP A 386 -21.60 -21.66 28.78
C ASP A 386 -21.66 -23.10 28.23
N GLY A 387 -20.82 -23.44 27.25
CA GLY A 387 -20.60 -24.81 26.76
C GLY A 387 -21.49 -25.25 25.61
N LEU A 388 -22.14 -24.33 24.89
CA LEU A 388 -22.84 -24.65 23.63
C LEU A 388 -21.83 -24.93 22.50
N SER A 389 -22.26 -25.68 21.47
CA SER A 389 -21.46 -25.80 20.25
C SER A 389 -21.48 -24.48 19.47
N GLU A 390 -20.43 -24.20 18.70
CA GLU A 390 -20.32 -22.94 17.94
C GLU A 390 -21.47 -22.75 16.93
N ALA A 391 -22.03 -23.86 16.42
CA ALA A 391 -23.19 -23.84 15.53
C ALA A 391 -24.50 -23.52 16.29
N ASP A 392 -24.66 -24.05 17.50
CA ASP A 392 -25.83 -23.76 18.36
C ASP A 392 -25.75 -22.34 18.93
N ALA A 393 -24.55 -21.86 19.26
CA ALA A 393 -24.28 -20.49 19.70
C ALA A 393 -24.65 -19.47 18.62
N LEU A 394 -24.14 -19.65 17.39
CA LEU A 394 -24.50 -18.82 16.24
C LEU A 394 -26.00 -18.90 15.91
N ALA A 395 -26.65 -20.06 16.09
CA ALA A 395 -28.09 -20.19 15.89
C ALA A 395 -28.91 -19.45 16.96
N LYS A 396 -28.51 -19.51 18.23
CA LYS A 396 -29.10 -18.75 19.35
C LYS A 396 -28.96 -17.24 19.11
N LEU A 397 -27.76 -16.81 18.72
CA LEU A 397 -27.45 -15.41 18.40
C LEU A 397 -28.32 -14.86 17.26
N LYS A 398 -28.48 -15.61 16.16
CA LYS A 398 -29.35 -15.23 15.02
C LYS A 398 -30.80 -15.02 15.43
N GLU A 399 -31.36 -15.88 16.29
CA GLU A 399 -32.74 -15.71 16.77
C GLU A 399 -32.85 -14.57 17.80
N ALA A 400 -31.80 -14.28 18.59
CA ALA A 400 -31.75 -13.13 19.48
C ALA A 400 -31.72 -11.79 18.72
N ILE A 401 -30.81 -11.63 17.75
CA ILE A 401 -30.69 -10.43 16.88
C ILE A 401 -32.02 -10.15 16.16
N LYS A 402 -32.72 -11.21 15.76
CA LYS A 402 -34.03 -11.16 15.09
C LYS A 402 -35.20 -10.85 16.03
N ALA A 403 -35.05 -11.10 17.33
CA ALA A 403 -36.04 -10.77 18.35
C ALA A 403 -35.87 -9.34 18.88
N ASP A 404 -34.63 -8.88 19.01
CA ASP A 404 -34.27 -7.52 19.43
C ASP A 404 -33.16 -6.94 18.51
N PRO A 405 -33.54 -6.26 17.41
CA PRO A 405 -32.57 -5.67 16.48
C PRO A 405 -31.92 -4.37 16.95
N THR A 406 -32.39 -3.74 18.03
CA THR A 406 -31.76 -2.53 18.62
C THR A 406 -30.87 -2.85 19.81
N LEU A 407 -30.80 -4.14 20.19
CA LEU A 407 -29.97 -4.68 21.27
C LEU A 407 -30.26 -4.12 22.68
N ASP A 408 -31.31 -3.31 22.84
CA ASP A 408 -31.70 -2.65 24.11
C ASP A 408 -31.96 -3.64 25.27
N THR A 409 -32.31 -4.89 24.94
CA THR A 409 -32.65 -5.98 25.85
C THR A 409 -31.98 -7.31 25.48
N PHE A 410 -30.93 -7.26 24.66
CA PHE A 410 -30.28 -8.43 24.05
C PHE A 410 -29.85 -9.50 25.07
N ASP A 411 -29.27 -9.08 26.18
CA ASP A 411 -28.80 -9.96 27.25
C ASP A 411 -29.96 -10.74 27.90
N ASP A 412 -31.08 -10.08 28.22
CA ASP A 412 -32.27 -10.73 28.78
C ASP A 412 -32.89 -11.72 27.77
N VAL A 413 -32.82 -11.42 26.46
CA VAL A 413 -33.24 -12.33 25.38
C VAL A 413 -32.32 -13.57 25.31
N ILE A 414 -31.01 -13.40 25.44
CA ILE A 414 -30.02 -14.49 25.39
C ILE A 414 -30.03 -15.34 26.67
N GLU A 415 -30.21 -14.75 27.85
CA GLU A 415 -30.40 -15.49 29.10
C GLU A 415 -31.79 -16.16 29.19
N GLY A 416 -32.71 -15.83 28.28
CA GLY A 416 -34.08 -16.36 28.26
C GLY A 416 -34.99 -15.77 29.34
N LYS A 417 -34.66 -14.60 29.88
CA LYS A 417 -35.41 -13.86 30.90
C LYS A 417 -36.55 -13.07 30.24
N ALA A 418 -37.54 -13.79 29.70
CA ALA A 418 -38.78 -13.17 29.27
C ALA A 418 -39.43 -12.37 30.41
N ASP A 419 -39.85 -11.13 30.12
CA ASP A 419 -40.13 -10.11 31.14
C ASP A 419 -41.26 -10.50 32.11
N ASP A 420 -40.89 -10.69 33.38
CA ASP A 420 -41.80 -11.00 34.50
C ASP A 420 -42.15 -9.72 35.31
N ARG A 421 -42.02 -8.54 34.68
CA ARG A 421 -42.41 -7.22 35.18
C ARG A 421 -43.37 -6.59 34.14
N GLN A 422 -44.53 -6.03 34.46
CA GLN A 422 -45.13 -5.78 35.75
C GLN A 422 -46.66 -5.73 35.61
N THR A 423 -47.37 -6.78 36.01
CA THR A 423 -48.83 -6.72 36.24
C THR A 423 -49.11 -6.15 37.64
N GLY A 424 -48.94 -4.83 37.79
CA GLY A 424 -48.94 -4.15 39.09
C GLY A 424 -49.82 -2.89 39.15
N ASP A 425 -51.05 -3.09 39.66
CA ASP A 425 -51.99 -2.14 40.29
C ASP A 425 -51.65 -0.63 40.28
N SER A 426 -52.53 0.17 39.68
CA SER A 426 -52.68 1.61 39.95
C SER A 426 -54.15 1.99 40.09
N SER A 427 -54.78 1.53 41.17
CA SER A 427 -56.16 1.88 41.52
C SER A 427 -56.27 3.22 42.27
N LYS A 428 -57.04 4.17 41.67
CA LYS A 428 -57.50 5.45 42.26
C LYS A 428 -56.39 6.53 42.41
N ASP A 429 -56.66 7.83 42.39
CA ASP A 429 -57.84 8.59 42.88
C ASP A 429 -58.68 9.38 41.85
N GLU A 430 -59.78 9.94 42.35
CA GLU A 430 -60.84 10.70 41.68
C GLU A 430 -60.66 12.21 41.93
N ASP A 431 -60.99 13.09 40.97
CA ASP A 431 -61.38 14.49 41.23
C ASP A 431 -62.18 15.09 40.03
N ASP A 432 -63.03 16.09 40.32
CA ASP A 432 -64.28 16.36 39.58
C ASP A 432 -64.25 17.10 38.21
N GLU A 433 -65.37 16.91 37.49
CA GLU A 433 -65.94 17.61 36.31
C GLU A 433 -66.19 19.14 36.48
N PRO A 434 -66.77 19.93 35.51
CA PRO A 434 -67.37 19.57 34.21
C PRO A 434 -66.98 20.43 32.98
N ALA A 435 -67.55 20.07 31.83
CA ALA A 435 -67.39 20.66 30.49
C ALA A 435 -68.09 22.01 30.21
N THR A 436 -67.77 22.62 29.06
CA THR A 436 -68.65 23.56 28.33
C THR A 436 -68.74 23.24 26.83
N ASP A 437 -69.96 23.22 26.29
CA ASP A 437 -70.35 22.99 24.88
C ASP A 437 -70.18 24.26 23.99
N GLY A 438 -70.09 24.13 22.65
CA GLY A 438 -70.00 25.31 21.78
C GLY A 438 -69.66 25.23 20.27
N LYS A 439 -70.41 24.47 19.46
CA LYS A 439 -70.84 24.78 18.05
C LYS A 439 -69.87 25.22 16.92
N ASP A 440 -70.03 24.54 15.78
CA ASP A 440 -70.29 25.04 14.41
C ASP A 440 -69.82 26.45 13.94
N VAL A 441 -69.20 26.54 12.75
CA VAL A 441 -69.83 27.02 11.47
C VAL A 441 -68.79 27.22 10.32
N LYS A 442 -68.90 26.38 9.28
CA LYS A 442 -68.77 26.61 7.80
C LYS A 442 -67.77 27.62 7.16
N ARG A 443 -67.04 27.07 6.16
CA ARG A 443 -66.97 27.44 4.70
C ARG A 443 -65.95 28.47 4.16
N GLU A 444 -65.85 28.40 2.81
CA GLU A 444 -65.26 29.31 1.81
C GLU A 444 -63.72 29.23 1.72
N ASP A 445 -63.06 28.98 0.57
CA ASP A 445 -63.48 28.69 -0.84
C ASP A 445 -62.39 27.85 -1.56
N ALA A 446 -62.67 26.98 -2.56
CA ALA A 446 -62.73 27.21 -4.03
C ALA A 446 -61.39 27.69 -4.68
N ASP A 447 -60.86 27.19 -5.82
CA ASP A 447 -61.12 26.04 -6.74
C ASP A 447 -59.71 25.52 -7.22
N ASP A 448 -59.40 24.67 -8.22
CA ASP A 448 -60.00 24.11 -9.46
C ASP A 448 -59.38 22.68 -9.71
N ALA A 449 -59.94 21.74 -10.49
CA ALA A 449 -59.80 21.48 -11.96
C ALA A 449 -58.35 21.27 -12.50
N GLU A 450 -58.02 20.32 -13.39
CA GLU A 450 -58.78 19.33 -14.20
C GLU A 450 -58.18 17.90 -14.00
N ASP A 451 -58.93 16.78 -14.08
CA ASP A 451 -59.12 15.88 -15.27
C ASP A 451 -57.86 15.58 -16.14
N ASP A 452 -57.66 14.37 -16.69
CA ASP A 452 -58.61 13.42 -17.31
C ASP A 452 -58.37 11.91 -16.96
N LYS A 453 -59.27 11.02 -17.42
CA LYS A 453 -59.46 9.63 -16.98
C LYS A 453 -59.32 8.59 -18.11
N ARG A 454 -58.79 7.40 -17.79
CA ARG A 454 -59.26 6.05 -18.24
C ARG A 454 -58.39 4.97 -17.56
N SER A 455 -58.93 3.95 -16.87
CA SER A 455 -59.89 2.90 -17.29
C SER A 455 -59.31 1.94 -18.34
N GLY A 456 -59.14 0.65 -18.08
CA GLY A 456 -59.46 -0.11 -16.85
C GLY A 456 -59.23 -1.63 -17.00
N ASP A 457 -59.80 -2.39 -16.05
CA ASP A 457 -59.99 -3.86 -15.99
C ASP A 457 -58.78 -4.84 -15.90
N LYS A 458 -58.89 -5.69 -14.87
CA LYS A 458 -58.30 -7.05 -14.69
C LYS A 458 -59.09 -8.07 -15.56
N PRO A 459 -58.69 -9.38 -15.76
CA PRO A 459 -57.99 -10.24 -14.79
C PRO A 459 -57.02 -11.35 -15.31
N THR A 460 -56.37 -12.06 -14.35
CA THR A 460 -55.92 -13.49 -14.34
C THR A 460 -55.03 -14.11 -15.44
N GLN A 461 -53.85 -14.61 -15.01
CA GLN A 461 -53.22 -15.96 -15.17
C GLN A 461 -53.59 -16.91 -16.35
N PRO A 462 -52.70 -17.85 -16.82
CA PRO A 462 -51.64 -18.55 -16.04
C PRO A 462 -50.28 -18.80 -16.76
N THR A 463 -49.44 -19.66 -16.17
CA THR A 463 -48.10 -20.15 -16.59
C THR A 463 -48.10 -21.11 -17.79
N PRO A 464 -46.96 -21.23 -18.50
CA PRO A 464 -46.26 -22.52 -18.66
C PRO A 464 -44.74 -22.38 -18.36
N ALA A 465 -44.08 -23.27 -17.59
CA ALA A 465 -43.74 -24.69 -17.80
C ALA A 465 -42.36 -24.90 -18.48
N ALA A 466 -41.58 -25.87 -17.99
CA ALA A 466 -40.21 -26.17 -18.41
C ALA A 466 -40.13 -27.39 -19.37
N PRO A 467 -38.94 -27.71 -19.92
CA PRO A 467 -38.58 -29.06 -20.36
C PRO A 467 -37.65 -29.79 -19.36
N ALA A 468 -37.72 -31.12 -19.35
CA ALA A 468 -36.80 -32.03 -18.65
C ALA A 468 -35.61 -32.41 -19.58
N VAL A 469 -34.42 -32.79 -19.09
CA VAL A 469 -33.99 -34.14 -18.62
C VAL A 469 -34.29 -35.29 -19.60
N GLU A 470 -33.21 -35.84 -20.17
CA GLU A 470 -32.94 -37.26 -20.50
C GLU A 470 -31.39 -37.36 -20.53
N ASP A 471 -30.75 -38.10 -19.62
CA ASP A 471 -30.40 -39.54 -19.69
C ASP A 471 -29.18 -39.79 -20.61
N ASN A 472 -27.99 -40.09 -20.06
CA ASN A 472 -27.53 -41.37 -19.47
C ASN A 472 -26.78 -42.26 -20.49
N ASN A 473 -25.53 -42.62 -20.18
CA ASN A 473 -25.14 -44.04 -20.10
C ASN A 473 -23.85 -44.24 -19.28
N GLU A 474 -23.69 -45.44 -18.74
CA GLU A 474 -22.59 -45.86 -17.85
C GLU A 474 -21.53 -46.70 -18.58
N GLU A 475 -20.30 -46.73 -18.04
CA GLU A 475 -19.40 -47.88 -17.81
C GLU A 475 -18.13 -47.30 -17.15
N VAL A 476 -17.76 -47.55 -15.89
CA VAL A 476 -17.54 -48.81 -15.14
C VAL A 476 -16.35 -49.61 -15.70
N GLY A 477 -15.27 -49.66 -14.93
CA GLY A 477 -14.04 -50.40 -15.21
C GLY A 477 -13.11 -50.36 -14.00
N ASP A 478 -12.90 -51.52 -13.37
CA ASP A 478 -12.34 -51.63 -12.02
C ASP A 478 -10.81 -51.49 -11.92
N THR A 479 -10.39 -51.34 -10.66
CA THR A 479 -9.04 -51.41 -10.08
C THR A 479 -8.06 -52.40 -10.74
N GLU A 480 -6.77 -52.04 -10.71
CA GLU A 480 -5.74 -53.01 -10.28
C GLU A 480 -4.59 -52.32 -9.52
N ILE A 481 -3.86 -53.09 -8.70
CA ILE A 481 -2.76 -52.64 -7.83
C ILE A 481 -1.56 -53.55 -8.06
N GLU A 482 -0.41 -52.98 -8.41
CA GLU A 482 0.98 -53.39 -8.05
C GLU A 482 1.93 -52.33 -8.70
N ASN A 483 2.96 -51.74 -8.09
CA ASN A 483 4.01 -52.15 -7.12
C ASN A 483 5.33 -52.57 -7.81
N GLU A 484 6.46 -52.14 -7.24
CA GLU A 484 7.86 -52.37 -7.69
C GLU A 484 8.26 -51.80 -9.08
N ALA A 485 9.52 -51.43 -9.38
CA ALA A 485 10.67 -51.06 -8.53
C ALA A 485 11.76 -50.34 -9.38
N ARG A 486 12.74 -49.70 -8.70
CA ARG A 486 14.14 -49.41 -9.11
C ARG A 486 14.48 -49.23 -10.60
N GLU A 487 15.10 -48.10 -10.93
CA GLU A 487 16.58 -47.99 -10.92
C GLU A 487 17.02 -46.61 -10.42
#